data_AF-A0A7J2TK63-F1
#
_entry.id   AF-A0A7J2TK63-F1
#
_cell.length_a   1.000
_cell.length_b   1.000
_cell.length_c   1.000
_cell.angle_alpha   90.00
_cell.angle_beta   90.00
_cell.angle_gamma   90.00
#
_symmetry.space_group_name_H-M   'P 1'
#
loop_
_entity.id
_entity.type
_entity.pdbx_description
1 polymer ?
#
loop_
_entity_poly.entity_id
_entity_poly.type
_entity_poly.pdbx_seq_one_letter_code
_entity_poly.pdbx_strand_id
1 'polypeptide(L)' 'VRDVVYKCLAKNLDPKKIKAHEIASKPLITVEKSLDLEHVLKLMEKFNIARVFVKEGEEIVGVVALMDIMAAYLIRRLL' A
#
# COMPACT_ATOMS: atom_id res chain seq x y z
N VAL A 1 -3.81 3.79 7.85
CA VAL A 1 -5.12 4.26 8.39
C VAL A 1 -6.10 3.11 8.59
N ARG A 2 -6.47 2.33 7.55
CA ARG A 2 -7.43 1.22 7.66
C ARG A 2 -7.13 0.26 8.82
N ASP A 3 -5.89 -0.20 8.94
CA ASP A 3 -5.50 -1.11 10.02
C ASP A 3 -5.68 -0.50 11.42
N VAL A 4 -5.28 0.75 11.62
CA VAL A 4 -5.47 1.46 12.91
C VAL A 4 -6.97 1.60 13.23
N VAL A 5 -7.77 2.01 12.25
CA VAL A 5 -9.22 2.21 12.45
C VAL A 5 -9.90 0.88 12.77
N TYR A 6 -9.74 -0.14 11.94
CA TYR A 6 -10.53 -1.37 12.05
C TYR A 6 -9.94 -2.41 13.01
N LYS A 7 -8.61 -2.46 13.18
CA LYS A 7 -7.95 -3.46 14.01
C LYS A 7 -7.59 -2.95 15.41
N CYS A 8 -7.59 -1.64 15.64
CA CYS A 8 -7.34 -1.04 16.95
C CYS A 8 -8.56 -0.26 17.48
N LEU A 9 -8.91 0.86 16.85
CA LEU A 9 -9.93 1.78 17.38
C LEU A 9 -11.34 1.15 17.41
N ALA A 10 -11.77 0.50 16.33
CA ALA A 10 -13.07 -0.15 16.25
C ALA A 10 -13.22 -1.33 17.23
N LYS A 11 -12.10 -1.86 17.75
CA LYS A 11 -12.05 -2.91 18.77
C LYS A 11 -11.88 -2.35 20.19
N ASN A 12 -11.94 -1.02 20.34
CA ASN A 12 -11.75 -0.32 21.62
C ASN A 12 -10.40 -0.64 22.31
N LEU A 13 -9.36 -0.91 21.50
CA LEU A 13 -8.00 -1.15 22.01
C LEU A 13 -7.25 0.18 22.20
N ASP A 14 -6.35 0.23 23.18
CA ASP A 14 -5.53 1.42 23.45
C ASP A 14 -4.37 1.52 22.43
N PRO A 15 -4.36 2.54 21.54
CA PRO A 15 -3.30 2.71 20.55
C PRO A 15 -1.91 2.95 21.15
N LYS A 16 -1.82 3.35 22.43
CA LYS A 16 -0.54 3.54 23.14
C LYS A 16 0.07 2.23 23.61
N LYS A 17 -0.73 1.15 23.69
CA LYS A 17 -0.29 -0.16 24.16
C LYS A 17 -0.11 -1.17 23.03
N ILE A 18 -0.78 -0.97 21.91
CA ILE A 18 -0.67 -1.85 20.74
C ILE A 18 0.60 -1.54 19.95
N LYS A 19 1.34 -2.58 19.55
CA LYS A 19 2.50 -2.44 18.67
C LYS A 19 2.07 -2.52 17.21
N ALA A 20 2.75 -1.77 16.34
CA ALA A 20 2.42 -1.73 14.91
C ALA A 20 2.41 -3.13 14.26
N HIS A 21 3.36 -4.00 14.61
CA HIS A 21 3.47 -5.35 14.05
C HIS A 21 2.31 -6.29 14.43
N GLU A 22 1.50 -5.94 15.43
CA GLU A 22 0.33 -6.71 15.85
C GLU A 22 -0.88 -6.44 14.95
N ILE A 23 -0.97 -5.22 14.40
CA ILE A 23 -2.09 -4.81 13.53
C ILE A 23 -1.71 -4.70 12.04
N ALA A 24 -0.41 -4.62 11.74
CA ALA A 24 0.10 -4.53 10.37
C ALA A 24 -0.35 -5.74 9.54
N SER A 25 -0.78 -5.47 8.32
CA SER A 25 -1.14 -6.51 7.34
C SER A 25 0.10 -7.34 6.95
N LYS A 26 -0.08 -8.67 6.88
CA LYS A 26 0.95 -9.65 6.54
C LYS A 26 0.34 -10.73 5.62
N PRO A 27 1.07 -11.24 4.61
CA PRO A 27 2.39 -10.78 4.16
C PRO A 27 2.32 -9.36 3.55
N LEU A 28 3.45 -8.66 3.54
CA LEU A 28 3.55 -7.37 2.85
C LEU A 28 3.48 -7.62 1.35
N ILE A 29 2.57 -6.94 0.66
CA ILE A 29 2.52 -7.00 -0.80
C ILE A 29 3.51 -5.98 -1.36
N THR A 30 4.52 -6.49 -2.05
CA THR A 30 5.60 -5.71 -2.66
C THR A 30 5.63 -5.89 -4.17
N VAL A 31 6.10 -4.87 -4.87
CA VAL A 31 6.34 -4.90 -6.33
C VAL A 31 7.76 -4.43 -6.63
N GLU A 32 8.39 -4.99 -7.67
CA GLU A 32 9.68 -4.50 -8.15
C GLU A 32 9.53 -3.09 -8.72
N LYS A 33 10.55 -2.24 -8.52
CA LYS A 33 10.63 -0.87 -9.05
C LYS A 33 10.50 -0.80 -10.58
N SER A 34 10.90 -1.85 -11.28
CA SER A 34 10.80 -1.96 -12.74
C SER A 34 9.44 -2.47 -13.24
N LEU A 35 8.52 -2.85 -12.34
CA LEU A 35 7.23 -3.42 -12.72
C LEU A 35 6.32 -2.36 -13.35
N ASP A 36 5.68 -2.73 -14.45
CA ASP A 36 4.73 -1.86 -15.15
C ASP A 36 3.50 -1.53 -14.28
N LEU A 37 3.01 -0.29 -14.39
CA LEU A 37 1.88 0.20 -13.59
C LEU A 37 0.58 -0.57 -13.82
N GLU A 38 0.32 -1.10 -15.01
CA GLU A 38 -0.86 -1.92 -15.29
C GLU A 38 -0.84 -3.21 -14.45
N HIS A 39 0.33 -3.83 -14.30
CA HIS A 39 0.51 -5.00 -13.44
C HIS A 39 0.34 -4.63 -11.96
N VAL A 40 0.87 -3.48 -11.55
CA VAL A 40 0.67 -2.96 -10.19
C VAL A 40 -0.82 -2.76 -9.89
N LEU A 41 -1.59 -2.19 -10.82
CA LEU A 41 -3.03 -1.99 -10.70
C LEU A 41 -3.79 -3.33 -10.62
N LYS A 42 -3.45 -4.32 -11.46
CA LYS A 42 -4.02 -5.67 -11.39
C LYS A 42 -3.74 -6.35 -10.04
N LEU A 43 -2.56 -6.17 -9.47
CA LEU A 43 -2.23 -6.66 -8.13
C LEU A 43 -3.06 -5.95 -7.05
N MET A 44 -3.18 -4.62 -7.14
CA MET A 44 -4.01 -3.84 -6.22
C MET A 44 -5.47 -4.32 -6.22
N GLU A 45 -6.04 -4.53 -7.40
CA GLU A 45 -7.39 -5.09 -7.58
C GLU A 45 -7.50 -6.50 -6.98
N LYS A 46 -6.61 -7.41 -7.40
CA LYS A 46 -6.60 -8.81 -6.95
C LYS A 46 -6.55 -8.95 -5.43
N PHE A 47 -5.72 -8.14 -4.76
CA PHE A 47 -5.55 -8.20 -3.31
C PHE A 47 -6.48 -7.23 -2.55
N ASN A 48 -7.32 -6.47 -3.27
CA ASN A 48 -8.20 -5.44 -2.70
C ASN A 48 -7.46 -4.43 -1.80
N ILE A 49 -6.30 -3.98 -2.28
CA ILE A 49 -5.42 -3.02 -1.60
C ILE A 49 -5.25 -1.76 -2.45
N ALA A 50 -5.07 -0.61 -1.79
CA ALA A 50 -4.89 0.67 -2.45
C ALA A 50 -3.43 1.17 -2.42
N ARG A 51 -2.51 0.39 -1.86
CA ARG A 51 -1.10 0.73 -1.69
C ARG A 51 -0.26 -0.53 -1.80
N VAL A 52 0.89 -0.42 -2.46
CA VAL A 52 1.92 -1.46 -2.49
C VAL A 52 3.27 -0.85 -2.12
N PHE A 53 4.13 -1.67 -1.53
CA PHE A 53 5.51 -1.27 -1.29
C PHE A 53 6.35 -1.54 -2.53
N VAL A 54 7.23 -0.63 -2.87
CA VAL A 54 8.14 -0.75 -4.01
C VAL A 54 9.48 -1.24 -3.49
N LYS A 55 10.04 -2.29 -4.11
CA LYS A 55 11.34 -2.84 -3.78
C LYS A 55 12.33 -2.77 -4.95
N GLU A 56 13.61 -2.75 -4.61
CA GLU A 56 14.72 -2.92 -5.53
C GLU A 56 15.60 -4.05 -4.96
N GLY A 57 15.43 -5.26 -5.52
CA GLY A 57 15.97 -6.47 -4.89
C GLY A 57 15.27 -6.77 -3.57
N GLU A 58 16.03 -6.81 -2.48
CA GLU A 58 15.52 -7.09 -1.12
C GLU A 58 15.16 -5.82 -0.33
N GLU A 59 15.48 -4.63 -0.86
CA GLU A 59 15.28 -3.37 -0.15
C GLU A 59 13.97 -2.70 -0.54
N ILE A 60 13.23 -2.22 0.47
CA ILE A 60 12.04 -1.40 0.25
C ILE A 60 12.48 0.04 0.02
N VAL A 61 12.29 0.52 -1.21
CA VAL A 61 12.72 1.85 -1.65
C VAL A 61 11.58 2.88 -1.65
N GLY A 62 10.33 2.44 -1.50
CA GLY A 62 9.21 3.36 -1.44
C GLY A 62 7.84 2.71 -1.31
N VAL A 63 6.81 3.52 -1.52
CA VAL A 63 5.40 3.12 -1.52
C VAL A 63 4.69 3.87 -2.64
N VAL A 64 3.77 3.20 -3.31
CA VAL A 64 2.87 3.84 -4.28
C VAL A 64 1.42 3.54 -3.90
N ALA A 65 0.60 4.58 -3.86
CA ALA A 65 -0.84 4.48 -3.70
C ALA A 65 -1.55 4.54 -5.06
N LEU A 66 -2.74 3.96 -5.13
CA LEU A 66 -3.62 4.06 -6.30
C LEU A 66 -3.84 5.52 -6.74
N MET A 67 -3.99 6.44 -5.78
CA MET A 67 -4.17 7.86 -6.07
C MET A 67 -2.93 8.50 -6.73
N ASP A 68 -1.73 8.05 -6.38
CA ASP A 68 -0.49 8.55 -7.00
C ASP A 68 -0.44 8.14 -8.47
N ILE A 69 -0.83 6.90 -8.77
CA ILE A 69 -0.92 6.36 -10.13
C ILE A 69 -1.96 7.15 -10.94
N MET A 70 -3.16 7.37 -10.38
CA MET A 70 -4.21 8.14 -11.03
C MET A 70 -3.76 9.57 -11.35
N ALA A 71 -3.10 10.25 -10.39
CA ALA A 71 -2.58 11.58 -10.59
C ALA A 71 -1.53 11.62 -11.72
N ALA A 72 -0.62 10.65 -11.75
CA ALA A 72 0.41 10.54 -12.81
C ALA A 72 -0.21 10.35 -14.20
N TYR A 73 -1.25 9.52 -14.33
CA TYR A 73 -1.98 9.34 -15.59
C TYR A 73 -2.68 10.62 -16.06
N LEU A 74 -3.30 11.37 -15.13
CA LEU A 74 -3.95 12.64 -15.47
C LEU A 74 -2.95 13.67 -16.00
N ILE A 75 -1.78 13.78 -15.35
CA ILE A 75 -0.70 14.67 -15.80
C ILE A 75 -0.20 14.25 -17.18
N ARG A 76 0.02 12.95 -17.41
CA ARG A 76 0.43 12.42 -18.73
C ARG A 76 -0.57 12.70 -19.84
N ARG A 77 -1.86 12.83 -19.55
CA ARG A 77 -2.90 13.12 -20.55
C ARG A 77 -2.96 14.61 -20.93
N LEU A 78 -2.38 15.48 -20.12
CA LEU A 78 -2.36 16.93 -20.33
C LEU A 78 -1.07 17.42 -21.02
N LEU A 79 -0.08 16.53 -21.20
CA LEU A 79 1.16 16.74 -21.95
C LEU A 79 1.07 16.06 -23.31
#